data_AF-A0A8S1NBG6-F1
#
_entry.id   AF-A0A8S1NBG6-F1
#
_cell.length_a   1.000
_cell.length_b   1.000
_cell.length_c   1.000
_cell.angle_alpha   90.00
_cell.angle_beta   90.00
_cell.angle_gamma   90.00
#
_symmetry.space_group_name_H-M   'P 1'
#
loop_
_entity.id
_entity.type
_entity.pdbx_description
1 polymer ?
#
loop_
_entity_poly.entity_id
_entity_poly.type
_entity_poly.pdbx_seq_one_letter_code
_entity_poly.pdbx_strand_id
1 'polypeptide(L)'
;MQNSQQQLNMPQSRMVGDPAQSQYLQNSMAQDPQFLSYQNYRNEIQEEGEIVAETAKLRKLYFLMLLQFFIVIVFSYLRSESLENYFQKNSYWIIILSIGCILLSLSAQFTNPENTAVNVVLYVLFTITLYFFFISLTAITNIEQSMMGAFMIFGQIFSQFLSVMQSRIEMYYHQQSLYVLAGGLIIFQLFIIYSIIPFFEMIITLVSGIVFGFLLIYSTQSNISQIKSGSVNGSVRVYVDLLKVFFYLNSLMADLFRKEKPIDK
;
A
#
# COMPACT_ATOMS: atom_id res chain seq x y z
N MET A 1 -28.46 76.65 -6.44
CA MET A 1 -28.85 75.70 -7.50
C MET A 1 -28.11 74.40 -7.20
N GLN A 2 -28.53 73.56 -6.24
CA GLN A 2 -29.72 72.69 -6.23
C GLN A 2 -29.86 71.84 -7.49
N ASN A 3 -29.53 70.55 -7.34
CA ASN A 3 -30.17 69.34 -7.92
C ASN A 3 -29.13 68.23 -8.10
N SER A 4 -29.35 66.96 -7.77
CA SER A 4 -30.21 66.26 -6.82
C SER A 4 -29.75 64.81 -6.92
N GLN A 5 -29.42 64.18 -5.78
CA GLN A 5 -29.13 62.76 -5.70
C GLN A 5 -30.40 61.97 -6.02
N GLN A 6 -30.42 61.25 -7.15
CA GLN A 6 -31.40 60.19 -7.36
C GLN A 6 -30.78 58.86 -6.95
N GLN A 7 -30.95 58.52 -5.67
CA GLN A 7 -30.93 57.15 -5.21
C GLN A 7 -32.13 56.42 -5.85
N LEU A 8 -31.86 55.54 -6.81
CA LEU A 8 -32.83 54.56 -7.26
C LEU A 8 -33.04 53.55 -6.12
N ASN A 9 -34.05 53.84 -5.28
CA ASN A 9 -34.66 52.88 -4.38
C ASN A 9 -35.25 51.76 -5.24
N MET A 10 -34.52 50.66 -5.41
CA MET A 10 -35.13 49.40 -5.81
C MET A 10 -36.02 48.93 -4.66
N PRO A 11 -37.31 48.65 -4.89
CA PRO A 11 -38.12 48.02 -3.87
C PRO A 11 -37.53 46.64 -3.58
N GLN A 12 -36.96 46.46 -2.39
CA GLN A 12 -36.79 45.14 -1.81
C GLN A 12 -38.18 44.57 -1.58
N SER A 13 -38.75 43.92 -2.60
CA SER A 13 -39.81 42.94 -2.36
C SER A 13 -39.15 41.82 -1.56
N ARG A 14 -39.29 41.88 -0.23
CA ARG A 14 -39.23 40.68 0.60
C ARG A 14 -40.39 39.79 0.15
N MET A 15 -40.15 39.01 -0.91
CA MET A 15 -40.89 37.78 -1.08
C MET A 15 -40.48 36.89 0.08
N VAL A 16 -41.25 36.95 1.16
CA VAL A 16 -41.33 35.85 2.11
C VAL A 16 -41.99 34.73 1.31
N GLY A 17 -41.15 33.99 0.57
CA GLY A 17 -41.56 32.80 -0.15
C GLY A 17 -42.11 31.83 0.89
N ASP A 18 -43.34 31.39 0.68
CA ASP A 18 -43.95 30.36 1.49
C ASP A 18 -43.00 29.14 1.50
N PRO A 19 -42.51 28.65 2.66
CA PRO A 19 -41.55 27.55 2.72
C PRO A 19 -42.03 26.31 1.96
N ALA A 20 -43.35 26.13 1.85
CA ALA A 20 -43.97 25.11 1.02
C ALA A 20 -43.65 25.27 -0.47
N GLN A 21 -43.73 26.48 -1.04
CA GLN A 21 -43.42 26.74 -2.46
C GLN A 21 -41.95 26.49 -2.78
N SER A 22 -41.02 26.86 -1.89
CA SER A 22 -39.61 26.51 -2.03
C SER A 22 -39.37 25.00 -1.99
N GLN A 23 -40.10 24.25 -1.15
CA GLN A 23 -40.04 22.79 -1.12
C GLN A 23 -40.63 22.14 -2.39
N TYR A 24 -41.71 22.68 -2.95
CA TYR A 24 -42.27 22.19 -4.22
C TYR A 24 -41.37 22.50 -5.42
N LEU A 25 -40.75 23.68 -5.47
CA LEU A 25 -39.74 24.03 -6.49
C LEU A 25 -38.49 23.17 -6.37
N GLN A 26 -38.04 22.87 -5.15
CA GLN A 26 -36.90 22.00 -4.90
C GLN A 26 -37.21 20.53 -5.25
N ASN A 27 -38.42 20.04 -4.95
CA ASN A 27 -38.86 18.69 -5.31
C ASN A 27 -39.13 18.53 -6.81
N SER A 28 -39.62 19.57 -7.48
CA SER A 28 -39.84 19.56 -8.94
C SER A 28 -38.53 19.66 -9.73
N MET A 29 -37.55 20.44 -9.26
CA MET A 29 -36.18 20.44 -9.81
C MET A 29 -35.45 19.12 -9.56
N ALA A 30 -35.70 18.43 -8.43
CA ALA A 30 -35.12 17.12 -8.15
C ALA A 30 -35.69 15.98 -9.02
N GLN A 31 -36.85 16.19 -9.66
CA GLN A 31 -37.48 15.23 -10.58
C GLN A 31 -37.26 15.56 -12.06
N ASP A 32 -36.60 16.70 -12.37
CA ASP A 32 -36.29 17.06 -13.74
C ASP A 32 -35.17 16.14 -14.28
N PRO A 33 -35.42 15.37 -15.36
CA PRO A 33 -34.44 14.46 -15.95
C PRO A 33 -33.11 15.14 -16.29
N GLN A 34 -33.15 16.43 -16.65
CA GLN A 34 -31.94 17.19 -16.96
C GLN A 34 -31.11 17.50 -15.71
N PHE A 35 -31.76 17.81 -14.58
CA PHE A 35 -31.07 18.08 -13.32
C PHE A 35 -30.46 16.80 -12.73
N LEU A 36 -31.17 15.67 -12.82
CA LEU A 36 -30.65 14.35 -12.46
C LEU A 36 -29.45 13.96 -13.32
N SER A 37 -29.50 14.21 -14.64
CA SER A 37 -28.37 13.93 -15.53
C SER A 37 -27.13 14.77 -15.20
N TYR A 38 -27.31 16.04 -14.82
CA TYR A 38 -26.22 16.91 -14.39
C TYR A 38 -25.64 16.50 -13.03
N GLN A 39 -26.48 16.07 -12.08
CA GLN A 39 -26.00 15.53 -10.80
C GLN A 39 -25.24 14.23 -10.98
N ASN A 40 -25.74 13.31 -11.81
CA ASN A 40 -25.04 12.06 -12.13
C ASN A 40 -23.70 12.34 -12.82
N TYR A 41 -23.66 13.24 -13.80
CA TYR A 41 -22.41 13.65 -14.46
C TYR A 41 -21.42 14.32 -13.51
N ARG A 42 -21.90 15.14 -12.57
CA ARG A 42 -21.06 15.74 -11.53
C ARG A 42 -20.50 14.69 -10.58
N ASN A 43 -21.32 13.71 -10.19
CA ASN A 43 -20.90 12.61 -9.33
C ASN A 43 -19.88 11.72 -10.05
N GLU A 44 -20.08 11.40 -11.34
CA GLU A 44 -19.13 10.66 -12.17
C GLU A 44 -17.78 11.37 -12.27
N ILE A 45 -17.76 12.69 -12.54
CA ILE A 45 -16.50 13.47 -12.56
C ILE A 45 -15.83 13.48 -11.18
N GLN A 46 -16.61 13.54 -10.12
CA GLN A 46 -16.08 13.58 -8.75
C GLN A 46 -15.51 12.21 -8.33
N GLU A 47 -16.17 11.10 -8.72
CA GLU A 47 -15.67 9.73 -8.55
C GLU A 47 -14.40 9.50 -9.38
N GLU A 48 -14.37 9.91 -10.65
CA GLU A 48 -13.17 9.83 -11.49
C GLU A 48 -12.00 10.63 -10.88
N GLY A 49 -12.27 11.83 -10.36
CA GLY A 49 -11.28 12.67 -9.69
C GLY A 49 -10.71 12.03 -8.41
N GLU A 50 -11.55 11.36 -7.63
CA GLU A 50 -11.14 10.65 -6.41
C GLU A 50 -10.28 9.42 -6.74
N ILE A 51 -10.69 8.62 -7.73
CA ILE A 51 -9.95 7.45 -8.21
C ILE A 51 -8.55 7.84 -8.72
N VAL A 52 -8.45 8.93 -9.48
CA VAL A 52 -7.16 9.43 -9.99
C VAL A 52 -6.25 9.87 -8.83
N ALA A 53 -6.81 10.55 -7.82
CA ALA A 53 -6.05 10.98 -6.64
C ALA A 53 -5.57 9.78 -5.80
N GLU A 54 -6.39 8.76 -5.62
CA GLU A 54 -6.04 7.52 -4.91
C GLU A 54 -4.96 6.73 -5.64
N THR A 55 -5.09 6.60 -6.96
CA THR A 55 -4.09 5.94 -7.80
C THR A 55 -2.75 6.67 -7.73
N ALA A 56 -2.73 8.01 -7.72
CA ALA A 56 -1.50 8.78 -7.56
C ALA A 56 -0.81 8.55 -6.20
N LYS A 57 -1.59 8.42 -5.11
CA LYS A 57 -1.06 8.10 -3.78
C LYS A 57 -0.46 6.70 -3.72
N LEU A 58 -1.10 5.73 -4.37
CA LEU A 58 -0.61 4.36 -4.49
C LEU A 58 0.71 4.28 -5.27
N ARG A 59 0.82 5.01 -6.39
CA ARG A 59 2.09 5.11 -7.16
C ARG A 59 3.22 5.61 -6.26
N LYS A 60 2.97 6.67 -5.50
CA LYS A 60 3.97 7.23 -4.57
C LYS A 60 4.33 6.26 -3.45
N LEU A 61 3.36 5.53 -2.90
CA LEU A 61 3.58 4.52 -1.86
C LEU A 61 4.49 3.40 -2.37
N TYR A 62 4.15 2.79 -3.51
CA TYR A 62 4.96 1.71 -4.08
C TYR A 62 6.33 2.20 -4.55
N PHE A 63 6.42 3.42 -5.08
CA PHE A 63 7.71 4.03 -5.41
C PHE A 63 8.60 4.19 -4.17
N LEU A 64 8.04 4.61 -3.03
CA LEU A 64 8.79 4.69 -1.77
C LEU A 64 9.22 3.31 -1.28
N MET A 65 8.35 2.30 -1.33
CA MET A 65 8.74 0.92 -0.99
C MET A 65 9.83 0.38 -1.91
N LEU A 66 9.75 0.66 -3.22
CA LEU A 66 10.81 0.32 -4.17
C LEU A 66 12.12 1.00 -3.82
N LEU A 67 12.08 2.28 -3.46
CA LEU A 67 13.26 3.02 -3.05
C LEU A 67 13.89 2.44 -1.78
N GLN A 68 13.09 2.04 -0.78
CA GLN A 68 13.59 1.34 0.41
C GLN A 68 14.34 0.07 0.04
N PHE A 69 13.71 -0.83 -0.73
CA PHE A 69 14.33 -2.09 -1.11
C PHE A 69 15.52 -1.91 -2.05
N PHE A 70 15.48 -0.92 -2.94
CA PHE A 70 16.61 -0.60 -3.81
C PHE A 70 17.83 -0.18 -2.98
N ILE A 71 17.64 0.73 -2.00
CA ILE A 71 18.69 1.13 -1.07
C ILE A 71 19.21 -0.10 -0.32
N VAL A 72 18.33 -0.91 0.26
CA VAL A 72 18.72 -2.11 1.00
C VAL A 72 19.54 -3.06 0.13
N ILE A 73 19.10 -3.39 -1.08
CA ILE A 73 19.80 -4.30 -2.00
C ILE A 73 21.18 -3.75 -2.38
N VAL A 74 21.27 -2.48 -2.79
CA VAL A 74 22.53 -1.85 -3.20
C VAL A 74 23.52 -1.82 -2.05
N PHE A 75 23.10 -1.39 -0.86
CA PHE A 75 23.99 -1.31 0.29
C PHE A 75 24.35 -2.70 0.85
N SER A 76 23.43 -3.67 0.81
CA SER A 76 23.74 -5.06 1.21
C SER A 76 24.72 -5.76 0.27
N TYR A 77 24.73 -5.37 -1.00
CA TYR A 77 25.76 -5.80 -1.96
C TYR A 77 27.12 -5.15 -1.68
N LEU A 78 27.13 -3.87 -1.31
CA LEU A 78 28.34 -3.11 -0.96
C LEU A 78 28.80 -3.31 0.51
N ARG A 79 28.35 -4.37 1.17
CA ARG A 79 28.63 -4.58 2.60
C ARG A 79 30.12 -4.79 2.87
N SER A 80 30.55 -4.39 4.06
CA SER A 80 31.90 -4.70 4.56
C SER A 80 31.95 -6.11 5.14
N GLU A 81 33.02 -6.85 4.83
CA GLU A 81 33.33 -8.17 5.44
C GLU A 81 33.38 -8.11 6.97
N SER A 82 33.85 -6.99 7.54
CA SER A 82 33.90 -6.81 9.00
C SER A 82 32.51 -6.85 9.65
N LEU A 83 31.50 -6.35 8.94
CA LEU A 83 30.12 -6.30 9.43
C LEU A 83 29.46 -7.68 9.34
N GLU A 84 29.70 -8.40 8.25
CA GLU A 84 29.24 -9.77 8.07
C GLU A 84 29.80 -10.70 9.14
N ASN A 85 31.12 -10.62 9.38
CA ASN A 85 31.79 -11.39 10.44
C ASN A 85 31.21 -11.09 11.83
N TYR A 86 30.80 -9.85 12.09
CA TYR A 86 30.15 -9.48 13.35
C TYR A 86 28.79 -10.16 13.50
N PHE A 87 27.95 -10.15 12.45
CA PHE A 87 26.63 -10.78 12.48
C PHE A 87 26.69 -12.31 12.48
N GLN A 88 27.69 -12.92 11.83
CA GLN A 88 27.94 -14.35 11.91
C GLN A 88 28.22 -14.81 13.34
N LYS A 89 29.05 -14.06 14.08
CA LYS A 89 29.37 -14.37 15.48
C LYS A 89 28.20 -14.10 16.43
N ASN A 90 27.31 -13.16 16.07
CA ASN A 90 26.22 -12.70 16.91
C ASN A 90 24.86 -12.92 16.21
N SER A 91 24.57 -14.18 15.83
CA SER A 91 23.40 -14.53 15.02
C SER A 91 22.05 -14.14 15.66
N TYR A 92 21.98 -13.96 16.98
CA TYR A 92 20.78 -13.51 17.69
C TYR A 92 20.28 -12.12 17.24
N TRP A 93 21.14 -11.31 16.59
CA TRP A 93 20.74 -10.02 16.04
C TRP A 93 19.62 -10.11 15.01
N ILE A 94 19.49 -11.25 14.28
CA ILE A 94 18.38 -11.42 13.34
C ILE A 94 17.01 -11.30 14.03
N ILE A 95 16.90 -11.83 15.24
CA ILE A 95 15.66 -11.80 16.04
C ILE A 95 15.40 -10.37 16.51
N ILE A 96 16.43 -9.70 17.04
CA ILE A 96 16.32 -8.31 17.52
C ILE A 96 15.91 -7.38 16.37
N LEU A 97 16.52 -7.53 15.20
CA LEU A 97 16.22 -6.71 14.02
C LEU A 97 14.83 -7.02 13.45
N SER A 98 14.38 -8.28 13.50
CA SER A 98 13.00 -8.66 13.12
C SER A 98 11.98 -7.99 14.02
N ILE A 99 12.19 -8.02 15.34
CA ILE A 99 11.33 -7.34 16.32
C ILE A 99 11.36 -5.82 16.07
N GLY A 100 12.55 -5.25 15.80
CA GLY A 100 12.71 -3.85 15.44
C GLY A 100 11.88 -3.45 14.22
N CYS A 101 11.92 -4.24 13.14
CA CYS A 101 11.11 -4.00 11.95
C CYS A 101 9.60 -3.99 12.27
N ILE A 102 9.13 -4.93 13.09
CA ILE A 102 7.73 -5.02 13.52
C ILE A 102 7.34 -3.80 14.36
N LEU A 103 8.15 -3.42 15.35
CA LEU A 103 7.87 -2.28 16.23
C LEU A 103 7.85 -0.95 15.47
N LEU A 104 8.80 -0.73 14.56
CA LEU A 104 8.81 0.47 13.72
C LEU A 104 7.59 0.50 12.79
N SER A 105 7.25 -0.62 12.17
CA SER A 105 6.03 -0.73 11.34
C SER A 105 4.75 -0.51 12.15
N LEU A 106 4.72 -0.93 13.41
CA LEU A 106 3.58 -0.72 14.31
C LEU A 106 3.50 0.75 14.75
N SER A 107 4.62 1.39 15.04
CA SER A 107 4.66 2.82 15.37
C SER A 107 4.12 3.70 14.24
N ALA A 108 4.25 3.24 12.99
CA ALA A 108 3.66 3.86 11.80
C ALA A 108 2.12 3.98 11.91
N GLN A 109 1.46 3.00 12.54
CA GLN A 109 0.01 3.03 12.75
C GLN A 109 -0.44 4.06 13.78
N PHE A 110 0.40 4.38 14.75
CA PHE A 110 0.10 5.33 15.82
C PHE A 110 0.57 6.76 15.50
N THR A 111 1.30 6.96 14.42
CA THR A 111 1.83 8.27 14.04
C THR A 111 0.80 9.06 13.24
N ASN A 112 0.69 10.37 13.51
CA ASN A 112 -0.21 11.23 12.75
C ASN A 112 0.24 11.30 11.27
N PRO A 113 -0.62 10.91 10.32
CA PRO A 113 -0.31 10.94 8.89
C PRO A 113 0.09 12.31 8.32
N GLU A 114 -0.38 13.40 8.92
CA GLU A 114 -0.10 14.77 8.49
C GLU A 114 1.30 15.24 8.93
N ASN A 115 1.88 14.59 9.94
CA ASN A 115 3.21 14.94 10.44
C ASN A 115 4.33 14.37 9.56
N THR A 116 4.63 15.09 8.48
CA THR A 116 5.61 14.68 7.47
C THR A 116 7.00 14.44 8.07
N ALA A 117 7.45 15.25 9.03
CA ALA A 117 8.79 15.13 9.61
C ALA A 117 8.97 13.79 10.36
N VAL A 118 8.01 13.43 11.22
CA VAL A 118 8.05 12.16 11.96
C VAL A 118 7.95 10.97 11.00
N ASN A 119 7.10 11.06 9.98
CA ASN A 119 6.94 9.99 8.98
C ASN A 119 8.23 9.76 8.18
N VAL A 120 8.97 10.82 7.84
CA VAL A 120 10.27 10.70 7.16
C VAL A 120 11.32 10.09 8.07
N VAL A 121 11.40 10.51 9.34
CA VAL A 121 12.32 9.91 10.31
C VAL A 121 12.02 8.42 10.49
N LEU A 122 10.76 8.06 10.62
CA LEU A 122 10.33 6.67 10.74
C LEU A 122 10.71 5.84 9.51
N TYR A 123 10.48 6.39 8.31
CA TYR A 123 10.89 5.77 7.04
C TYR A 123 12.39 5.50 6.99
N VAL A 124 13.22 6.48 7.37
CA VAL A 124 14.68 6.34 7.37
C VAL A 124 15.13 5.31 8.39
N LEU A 125 14.62 5.37 9.63
CA LEU A 125 14.93 4.39 10.67
C LEU A 125 14.55 2.98 10.25
N PHE A 126 13.34 2.81 9.70
CA PHE A 126 12.88 1.53 9.18
C PHE A 126 13.80 1.01 8.07
N THR A 127 14.20 1.86 7.13
CA THR A 127 15.12 1.49 6.04
C THR A 127 16.48 1.04 6.57
N ILE A 128 17.02 1.74 7.58
CA ILE A 128 18.29 1.37 8.22
C ILE A 128 18.16 0.02 8.95
N THR A 129 17.09 -0.18 9.72
CA THR A 129 16.85 -1.45 10.40
C THR A 129 16.67 -2.60 9.41
N LEU A 130 15.95 -2.36 8.32
CA LEU A 130 15.75 -3.32 7.24
C LEU A 130 17.08 -3.68 6.56
N TYR A 131 17.95 -2.70 6.31
CA TYR A 131 19.30 -2.93 5.79
C TYR A 131 20.13 -3.86 6.71
N PHE A 132 20.20 -3.56 8.01
CA PHE A 132 20.91 -4.42 8.95
C PHE A 132 20.27 -5.81 9.07
N PHE A 133 18.95 -5.90 8.98
CA PHE A 133 18.24 -7.18 8.94
C PHE A 133 18.69 -8.04 7.74
N PHE A 134 18.76 -7.45 6.54
CA PHE A 134 19.22 -8.17 5.34
C PHE A 134 20.68 -8.60 5.41
N ILE A 135 21.57 -7.79 6.01
CA ILE A 135 22.96 -8.22 6.21
C ILE A 135 23.04 -9.36 7.23
N SER A 136 22.28 -9.27 8.32
CA SER A 136 22.21 -10.34 9.32
C SER A 136 21.69 -11.64 8.70
N LEU A 137 20.66 -11.55 7.85
CA LEU A 137 20.15 -12.69 7.08
C LEU A 137 21.23 -13.27 6.14
N THR A 138 21.95 -12.39 5.45
CA THR A 138 23.04 -12.78 4.54
C THR A 138 24.22 -13.40 5.28
N ALA A 139 24.50 -12.98 6.50
CA ALA A 139 25.55 -13.54 7.32
C ALA A 139 25.24 -14.98 7.76
N ILE A 140 23.96 -15.29 8.04
CA ILE A 140 23.51 -16.62 8.50
C ILE A 140 23.28 -17.58 7.32
N THR A 141 22.89 -17.05 6.17
CA THR A 141 22.59 -17.82 4.95
C THR A 141 23.68 -17.59 3.90
N ASN A 142 23.45 -18.03 2.67
CA ASN A 142 24.30 -17.67 1.54
C ASN A 142 23.85 -16.34 0.91
N ILE A 143 24.81 -15.56 0.39
CA ILE A 143 24.54 -14.30 -0.31
C ILE A 143 23.55 -14.48 -1.46
N GLU A 144 23.68 -15.55 -2.23
CA GLU A 144 22.80 -15.83 -3.37
C GLU A 144 21.35 -16.04 -2.91
N GLN A 145 21.15 -16.79 -1.83
CA GLN A 145 19.83 -17.07 -1.27
C GLN A 145 19.20 -15.81 -0.66
N SER A 146 19.97 -15.05 0.11
CA SER A 146 19.50 -13.77 0.67
C SER A 146 19.15 -12.76 -0.42
N MET A 147 19.97 -12.69 -1.48
CA MET A 147 19.68 -11.83 -2.63
C MET A 147 18.44 -12.31 -3.39
N MET A 148 18.26 -13.61 -3.61
CA MET A 148 17.04 -14.14 -4.22
C MET A 148 15.80 -13.71 -3.44
N GLY A 149 15.83 -13.81 -2.10
CA GLY A 149 14.75 -13.34 -1.24
C GLY A 149 14.49 -11.83 -1.37
N ALA A 150 15.55 -11.02 -1.35
CA ALA A 150 15.45 -9.57 -1.52
C ALA A 150 14.87 -9.18 -2.88
N PHE A 151 15.38 -9.77 -3.96
CA PHE A 151 14.92 -9.55 -5.33
C PHE A 151 13.51 -10.07 -5.56
N MET A 152 13.10 -11.14 -4.88
CA MET A 152 11.74 -11.63 -4.94
C MET A 152 10.78 -10.60 -4.34
N ILE A 153 11.06 -10.10 -3.12
CA ILE A 153 10.22 -9.07 -2.49
C ILE A 153 10.21 -7.78 -3.34
N PHE A 154 11.38 -7.33 -3.78
CA PHE A 154 11.50 -6.17 -4.68
C PHE A 154 10.71 -6.36 -5.97
N GLY A 155 10.82 -7.54 -6.61
CA GLY A 155 10.11 -7.89 -7.83
C GLY A 155 8.60 -7.89 -7.65
N GLN A 156 8.09 -8.32 -6.49
CA GLN A 156 6.66 -8.25 -6.18
C GLN A 156 6.17 -6.82 -5.99
N ILE A 157 6.93 -5.99 -5.25
CA ILE A 157 6.61 -4.56 -5.10
C ILE A 157 6.67 -3.85 -6.47
N PHE A 158 7.65 -4.19 -7.31
CA PHE A 158 7.80 -3.63 -8.65
C PHE A 158 6.65 -4.04 -9.56
N SER A 159 6.22 -5.29 -9.48
CA SER A 159 5.07 -5.80 -10.22
C SER A 159 3.78 -5.06 -9.83
N GLN A 160 3.56 -4.80 -8.54
CA GLN A 160 2.45 -3.98 -8.08
C GLN A 160 2.56 -2.52 -8.56
N PHE A 161 3.76 -1.93 -8.49
CA PHE A 161 4.00 -0.59 -9.01
C PHE A 161 3.63 -0.47 -10.50
N LEU A 162 4.06 -1.42 -11.33
CA LEU A 162 3.70 -1.46 -12.76
C LEU A 162 2.19 -1.61 -12.96
N SER A 163 1.54 -2.48 -12.20
CA SER A 163 0.09 -2.66 -12.26
C SER A 163 -0.66 -1.36 -11.95
N VAL A 164 -0.22 -0.61 -10.94
CA VAL A 164 -0.82 0.68 -10.55
C VAL A 164 -0.51 1.80 -11.55
N MET A 165 0.64 1.75 -12.22
CA MET A 165 0.99 2.69 -13.29
C MET A 165 0.09 2.50 -14.52
N GLN A 166 -0.29 1.25 -14.82
CA GLN A 166 -1.14 0.93 -15.97
C GLN A 166 -2.63 1.09 -15.69
N SER A 167 -3.07 0.91 -14.44
CA SER A 167 -4.46 1.14 -14.04
C SER A 167 -4.82 2.62 -14.16
N ARG A 168 -5.82 2.93 -15.00
CA ARG A 168 -6.35 4.30 -15.18
C ARG A 168 -7.67 4.55 -14.45
N ILE A 169 -8.45 3.51 -14.16
CA ILE A 169 -9.85 3.65 -13.70
C ILE A 169 -10.18 2.61 -12.62
N GLU A 170 -9.86 1.33 -12.80
CA GLU A 170 -10.16 0.28 -11.80
C GLU A 170 -9.01 -0.71 -11.64
N MET A 171 -8.63 -0.99 -10.39
CA MET A 171 -7.61 -2.00 -10.08
C MET A 171 -8.25 -3.39 -10.01
N TYR A 172 -8.27 -4.09 -11.14
CA TYR A 172 -8.78 -5.46 -11.17
C TYR A 172 -7.81 -6.44 -10.50
N TYR A 173 -8.33 -7.24 -9.56
CA TYR A 173 -7.58 -8.31 -8.89
C TYR A 173 -6.92 -9.27 -9.88
N HIS A 174 -7.62 -9.62 -10.97
CA HIS A 174 -7.10 -10.52 -12.00
C HIS A 174 -5.90 -9.92 -12.76
N GLN A 175 -5.89 -8.61 -13.01
CA GLN A 175 -4.76 -7.95 -13.64
C GLN A 175 -3.55 -7.97 -12.70
N GLN A 176 -3.75 -7.56 -11.44
CA GLN A 176 -2.68 -7.52 -10.44
C GLN A 176 -2.07 -8.90 -10.15
N SER A 177 -2.88 -9.96 -10.15
CA SER A 177 -2.39 -11.33 -9.94
C SER A 177 -1.48 -11.80 -11.07
N LEU A 178 -1.76 -11.41 -12.31
CA LEU A 178 -0.91 -11.72 -13.46
C LEU A 178 0.47 -11.06 -13.33
N TYR A 179 0.54 -9.82 -12.84
CA TYR A 179 1.81 -9.15 -12.53
C TYR A 179 2.60 -9.87 -11.44
N VAL A 180 1.95 -10.30 -10.35
CA VAL A 180 2.60 -11.05 -9.26
C VAL A 180 3.23 -12.34 -9.75
N LEU A 181 2.47 -13.11 -10.53
CA LEU A 181 2.93 -14.38 -11.09
C LEU A 181 4.08 -14.15 -12.08
N ALA A 182 3.93 -13.21 -13.02
CA ALA A 182 4.95 -12.89 -14.00
C ALA A 182 6.24 -12.39 -13.33
N GLY A 183 6.14 -11.46 -12.38
CA GLY A 183 7.29 -10.94 -11.63
C GLY A 183 8.00 -12.02 -10.84
N GLY A 184 7.26 -12.88 -10.14
CA GLY A 184 7.84 -14.00 -9.39
C GLY A 184 8.59 -14.98 -10.29
N LEU A 185 8.01 -15.34 -11.44
CA LEU A 185 8.63 -16.23 -12.42
C LEU A 185 9.87 -15.62 -13.08
N ILE A 186 9.86 -14.32 -13.40
CA ILE A 186 11.04 -13.63 -13.98
C ILE A 186 12.21 -13.66 -13.01
N ILE A 187 11.98 -13.31 -11.74
CA ILE A 187 13.04 -13.35 -10.71
C ILE A 187 13.52 -14.78 -10.49
N PHE A 188 12.61 -15.75 -10.40
CA PHE A 188 12.98 -17.15 -10.26
C PHE A 188 13.83 -17.65 -11.43
N GLN A 189 13.46 -17.32 -12.66
CA GLN A 189 14.23 -17.69 -13.86
C GLN A 189 15.62 -17.04 -13.86
N LEU A 190 15.75 -15.78 -13.43
CA LEU A 190 17.04 -15.11 -13.30
C LEU A 190 17.96 -15.86 -12.33
N PHE A 191 17.46 -16.24 -11.15
CA PHE A 191 18.27 -16.95 -10.15
C PHE A 191 18.55 -18.41 -10.50
N ILE A 192 17.70 -19.09 -11.29
CA ILE A 192 18.03 -20.39 -11.89
C ILE A 192 19.28 -20.28 -12.77
N ILE A 193 19.40 -19.21 -13.56
CA ILE A 193 20.47 -19.07 -14.56
C ILE A 193 21.79 -18.64 -13.90
N TYR A 194 21.72 -17.76 -12.90
CA TYR A 194 22.90 -17.06 -12.37
C TYR A 194 23.37 -17.52 -10.99
N SER A 195 22.69 -18.46 -10.34
CA SER A 195 23.01 -18.83 -8.95
C SER A 195 22.92 -20.34 -8.71
N ILE A 196 23.70 -20.82 -7.74
CA ILE A 196 23.78 -22.23 -7.34
C ILE A 196 23.05 -22.36 -6.00
N ILE A 197 21.73 -22.18 -6.05
CA ILE A 197 20.86 -22.31 -4.88
C ILE A 197 20.23 -23.71 -4.90
N PRO A 198 20.11 -24.41 -3.76
CA PRO A 198 19.37 -25.66 -3.67
C PRO A 198 17.94 -25.50 -4.19
N PHE A 199 17.50 -26.42 -5.05
CA PHE A 199 16.20 -26.36 -5.73
C PHE A 199 15.01 -26.16 -4.77
N PHE A 200 15.01 -26.85 -3.62
CA PHE A 200 13.95 -26.72 -2.62
C PHE A 200 13.89 -25.31 -2.01
N GLU A 201 15.05 -24.70 -1.74
CA GLU A 201 15.11 -23.33 -1.20
C GLU A 201 14.59 -22.32 -2.21
N MET A 202 14.88 -22.52 -3.49
CA MET A 202 14.36 -21.68 -4.56
C MET A 202 12.84 -21.79 -4.69
N ILE A 203 12.28 -23.00 -4.62
CA ILE A 203 10.81 -23.19 -4.63
C ILE A 203 10.18 -22.52 -3.42
N ILE A 204 10.71 -22.73 -2.22
CA ILE A 204 10.17 -22.11 -1.00
C ILE A 204 10.19 -20.59 -1.12
N THR A 205 11.29 -20.03 -1.65
CA THR A 205 11.42 -18.58 -1.89
C THR A 205 10.42 -18.09 -2.93
N LEU A 206 10.20 -18.84 -4.02
CA LEU A 206 9.21 -18.53 -5.05
C LEU A 206 7.79 -18.53 -4.49
N VAL A 207 7.39 -19.60 -3.82
CA VAL A 207 6.05 -19.73 -3.24
C VAL A 207 5.82 -18.65 -2.19
N SER A 208 6.78 -18.41 -1.29
CA SER A 208 6.67 -17.37 -0.27
C SER A 208 6.58 -15.97 -0.89
N GLY A 209 7.33 -15.72 -1.96
CA GLY A 209 7.28 -14.48 -2.73
C GLY A 209 5.93 -14.25 -3.40
N ILE A 210 5.37 -15.27 -4.05
CA ILE A 210 4.05 -15.20 -4.69
C ILE A 210 2.97 -14.96 -3.63
N VAL A 211 3.00 -15.69 -2.51
CA VAL A 211 2.07 -15.48 -1.38
C VAL A 211 2.18 -14.05 -0.87
N PHE A 212 3.39 -13.53 -0.68
CA PHE A 212 3.62 -12.14 -0.32
C PHE A 212 3.02 -11.15 -1.34
N GLY A 213 3.19 -11.41 -2.64
CA GLY A 213 2.57 -10.62 -3.72
C GLY A 213 1.04 -10.61 -3.64
N PHE A 214 0.41 -11.75 -3.37
CA PHE A 214 -1.05 -11.81 -3.17
C PHE A 214 -1.51 -11.10 -1.89
N LEU A 215 -0.76 -11.19 -0.80
CA LEU A 215 -1.03 -10.43 0.42
C LEU A 215 -0.94 -8.92 0.16
N LEU A 216 0.02 -8.48 -0.66
CA LEU A 216 0.13 -7.09 -1.10
C LEU A 216 -1.09 -6.63 -1.90
N ILE A 217 -1.56 -7.44 -2.85
CA ILE A 217 -2.80 -7.14 -3.59
C ILE A 217 -3.96 -6.95 -2.61
N TYR A 218 -4.16 -7.93 -1.73
CA TYR A 218 -5.26 -7.91 -0.78
C TYR A 218 -5.20 -6.69 0.13
N SER A 219 -4.03 -6.42 0.72
CA SER A 219 -3.81 -5.27 1.61
C SER A 219 -4.09 -3.94 0.90
N THR A 220 -3.74 -3.84 -0.37
CA THR A 220 -3.92 -2.63 -1.18
C THR A 220 -5.39 -2.39 -1.50
N GLN A 221 -6.12 -3.44 -1.88
CA GLN A 221 -7.55 -3.37 -2.14
C GLN A 221 -8.35 -3.12 -0.85
N SER A 222 -7.97 -3.75 0.27
CA SER A 222 -8.68 -3.58 1.55
C SER A 222 -8.45 -2.22 2.20
N ASN A 223 -7.32 -1.57 1.93
CA ASN A 223 -6.92 -0.32 2.61
C ASN A 223 -6.83 0.90 1.67
N ILE A 224 -7.37 0.83 0.46
CA ILE A 224 -7.32 1.94 -0.52
C ILE A 224 -7.83 3.26 0.08
N SER A 225 -8.89 3.19 0.89
CA SER A 225 -9.49 4.32 1.58
C SER A 225 -8.65 4.86 2.75
N GLN A 226 -7.79 4.03 3.35
CA GLN A 226 -6.91 4.43 4.46
C GLN A 226 -5.56 4.99 3.97
N ILE A 227 -5.15 4.66 2.74
CA ILE A 227 -3.97 5.23 2.07
C ILE A 227 -4.14 6.74 1.78
N LYS A 228 -5.34 7.29 2.03
CA LYS A 228 -5.61 8.73 2.08
C LYS A 228 -4.67 9.49 3.03
N SER A 229 -4.13 8.81 4.04
CA SER A 229 -3.35 9.32 5.17
C SER A 229 -1.81 9.41 4.92
N GLY A 230 -1.37 9.64 3.68
CA GLY A 230 0.03 10.02 3.39
C GLY A 230 0.97 8.85 3.05
N SER A 231 1.59 8.95 1.87
CA SER A 231 2.34 7.84 1.25
C SER A 231 3.62 7.42 2.00
N VAL A 232 4.26 8.32 2.75
CA VAL A 232 5.50 8.00 3.48
C VAL A 232 5.23 7.08 4.66
N ASN A 233 4.28 7.45 5.51
CA ASN A 233 3.84 6.59 6.61
C ASN A 233 3.28 5.26 6.07
N GLY A 234 2.47 5.34 5.01
CA GLY A 234 1.92 4.17 4.32
C GLY A 234 2.98 3.15 3.91
N SER A 235 4.12 3.60 3.37
CA SER A 235 5.19 2.69 2.93
C SER A 235 5.81 1.84 4.04
N VAL A 236 5.80 2.33 5.30
CA VAL A 236 6.27 1.57 6.48
C VAL A 236 5.12 0.80 7.13
N ARG A 237 3.91 1.36 7.11
CA ARG A 237 2.71 0.74 7.68
C ARG A 237 2.29 -0.54 6.95
N VAL A 238 2.48 -0.60 5.62
CA VAL A 238 2.08 -1.73 4.78
C VAL A 238 2.61 -3.06 5.32
N TYR A 239 3.83 -3.09 5.89
CA TYR A 239 4.40 -4.33 6.43
C TYR A 239 3.59 -4.92 7.59
N VAL A 240 3.03 -4.10 8.49
CA VAL A 240 2.15 -4.60 9.55
C VAL A 240 0.76 -4.91 9.02
N ASP A 241 0.26 -4.15 8.04
CA ASP A 241 -1.02 -4.46 7.42
C ASP A 241 -0.97 -5.83 6.71
N LEU A 242 0.17 -6.20 6.11
CA LEU A 242 0.42 -7.54 5.58
C LEU A 242 0.39 -8.62 6.67
N LEU A 243 1.05 -8.39 7.82
CA LEU A 243 1.02 -9.33 8.94
C LEU A 243 -0.41 -9.52 9.48
N LYS A 244 -1.20 -8.45 9.57
CA LYS A 244 -2.61 -8.53 9.97
C LYS A 244 -3.42 -9.39 9.00
N VAL A 245 -3.25 -9.19 7.70
CA VAL A 245 -3.91 -10.01 6.66
C VAL A 245 -3.47 -11.47 6.79
N PHE A 246 -2.18 -11.73 6.98
CA PHE A 246 -1.67 -13.08 7.18
C PHE A 246 -2.31 -13.77 8.38
N PHE A 247 -2.37 -13.11 9.55
CA PHE A 247 -3.02 -13.69 10.74
C PHE A 247 -4.53 -13.88 10.55
N TYR A 248 -5.20 -12.93 9.88
CA TYR A 248 -6.62 -13.05 9.56
C TYR A 248 -6.92 -14.27 8.69
N LEU A 249 -6.14 -14.49 7.62
CA LEU A 249 -6.28 -15.67 6.77
C LEU A 249 -5.99 -16.98 7.52
N ASN A 250 -4.98 -16.99 8.39
CA ASN A 250 -4.70 -18.15 9.23
C ASN A 250 -5.84 -18.44 10.22
N SER A 251 -6.47 -17.41 10.80
CA SER A 251 -7.65 -17.56 11.65
C SER A 251 -8.81 -18.17 10.86
N LEU A 252 -9.07 -17.67 9.65
CA LEU A 252 -10.12 -18.23 8.78
C LEU A 252 -9.84 -19.69 8.42
N MET A 253 -8.60 -20.04 8.09
CA MET A 253 -8.23 -21.45 7.87
C MET A 253 -8.45 -22.29 9.13
N ALA A 254 -7.99 -21.83 10.28
CA ALA A 254 -8.19 -22.53 11.54
C ALA A 254 -9.68 -22.76 11.85
N ASP A 255 -10.54 -21.79 11.55
CA ASP A 255 -11.99 -21.90 11.72
C ASP A 255 -12.62 -22.88 10.72
N LEU A 256 -12.13 -22.94 9.47
CA LEU A 256 -12.54 -23.94 8.49
C LEU A 256 -12.19 -25.36 8.97
N PHE A 257 -10.97 -25.59 9.43
CA PHE A 257 -10.55 -26.90 9.96
C PHE A 257 -11.23 -27.27 11.29
N ARG A 258 -11.63 -26.28 12.11
CA ARG A 258 -12.39 -26.54 13.34
C ARG A 258 -13.84 -26.94 13.07
N LYS A 259 -14.45 -26.47 11.97
CA LYS A 259 -15.81 -26.85 11.58
C LYS A 259 -15.94 -28.29 11.06
N GLU A 260 -14.84 -28.96 10.74
CA GLU A 260 -14.82 -30.35 10.25
C GLU A 260 -14.72 -31.41 11.35
N LYS A 261 -14.80 -31.07 12.63
CA LYS A 261 -15.02 -32.08 13.69
C LYS A 261 -16.52 -32.33 13.86
N PRO A 262 -17.11 -33.39 13.25
CA PRO A 262 -18.39 -33.88 13.73
C PRO A 262 -18.21 -34.27 15.20
N ILE A 263 -19.16 -33.83 16.02
CA ILE A 263 -19.28 -34.28 17.39
C ILE A 263 -19.69 -35.75 17.30
N ASP A 264 -18.73 -36.66 17.41
CA ASP A 264 -19.02 -38.07 17.68
C ASP A 264 -19.77 -38.13 19.01
N LYS A 265 -21.06 -38.45 18.93
CA LYS A 265 -21.92 -38.82 20.06
C LYS A 265 -22.25 -40.30 19.96
#